data_AF-A7SJX6-F1
#
_entry.id   AF-A7SJX6-F1
#
_cell.length_a   1.000
_cell.length_b   1.000
_cell.length_c   1.000
_cell.angle_alpha   90.00
_cell.angle_beta   90.00
_cell.angle_gamma   90.00
#
_symmetry.space_group_name_H-M   'P 1'
#
loop_
_entity.id
_entity.type
_entity.pdbx_description
1 polymer ?
#
loop_
_entity_poly.entity_id
_entity_poly.type
_entity_poly.pdbx_seq_one_letter_code
_entity_poly.pdbx_strand_id
1 'polypeptide(L)'
;MREIVNIQVGQCGNQVGYKFWELICSEHGIDEVGQYKGNYNKQLEKIGVYFSEGSDHRYVPRSILVDLESGTKDSIQSTPFGQLFRPDNFIFDHNCFRSGGYMVPYCEHILE
;
A
#
# COMPACT_ATOMS: atom_id res chain seq x y z
N MET A 1 -1.99 -5.19 -21.31
CA MET A 1 -2.12 -4.07 -20.36
C MET A 1 -0.86 -4.09 -19.49
N ARG A 2 -0.25 -2.94 -19.16
CA ARG A 2 0.96 -2.91 -18.32
C ARG A 2 0.54 -2.71 -16.87
N GLU A 3 1.05 -3.52 -15.96
CA GLU A 3 0.76 -3.45 -14.54
C GLU A 3 1.96 -2.85 -13.81
N ILE A 4 1.70 -2.00 -12.82
CA ILE A 4 2.72 -1.38 -11.97
C ILE A 4 2.45 -1.81 -10.53
N VAL A 5 3.49 -2.33 -9.87
CA VAL A 5 3.48 -2.63 -8.44
C VAL A 5 4.21 -1.51 -7.71
N ASN A 6 3.53 -0.87 -6.77
CA ASN A 6 4.10 0.18 -5.93
C ASN A 6 4.67 -0.42 -4.65
N ILE A 7 5.94 -0.17 -4.35
CA ILE A 7 6.58 -0.65 -3.12
C ILE A 7 6.92 0.57 -2.28
N GLN A 8 6.39 0.62 -1.06
CA GLN A 8 6.63 1.66 -0.08
C GLN A 8 7.49 1.07 1.03
N VAL A 9 8.56 1.77 1.39
CA VAL A 9 9.54 1.26 2.35
C VAL A 9 9.85 2.32 3.41
N GLY A 10 9.74 1.91 4.67
CA GLY A 10 10.02 2.73 5.85
C GLY A 10 8.94 3.76 6.16
N GLN A 11 9.03 4.35 7.37
CA GLN A 11 8.05 5.29 7.90
C GLN A 11 7.71 6.44 6.94
N CYS A 12 8.73 7.11 6.38
CA CYS A 12 8.52 8.23 5.44
C CYS A 12 7.92 7.76 4.12
N GLY A 13 8.40 6.63 3.57
CA GLY A 13 7.91 6.08 2.30
C GLY A 13 6.44 5.66 2.38
N ASN A 14 6.05 5.06 3.51
CA ASN A 14 4.68 4.65 3.79
C ASN A 14 3.73 5.85 3.96
N GLN A 15 4.19 6.96 4.58
CA GLN A 15 3.37 8.18 4.70
C GLN A 15 3.14 8.88 3.35
N VAL A 16 4.20 9.00 2.54
CA VAL A 16 4.09 9.59 1.19
C VAL A 16 3.26 8.69 0.29
N GLY A 17 3.48 7.38 0.35
CA GLY A 17 2.73 6.39 -0.40
C GLY A 17 1.25 6.38 -0.05
N TYR A 18 0.89 6.55 1.23
CA TYR A 18 -0.50 6.76 1.63
C TYR A 18 -1.13 7.97 0.93
N LYS A 19 -0.45 9.13 0.93
CA LYS A 19 -0.96 10.34 0.26
C LYS A 19 -1.04 10.19 -1.26
N PHE A 20 -0.12 9.44 -1.86
CA PHE A 20 -0.21 9.07 -3.26
C PHE A 20 -1.49 8.27 -3.56
N TRP A 21 -1.79 7.23 -2.77
CA TRP A 21 -2.99 6.42 -2.98
C TRP A 21 -4.29 7.18 -2.70
N GLU A 22 -4.31 8.06 -1.70
CA GLU A 22 -5.44 8.96 -1.43
C GLU A 22 -5.78 9.82 -2.66
N LEU A 23 -4.76 10.40 -3.31
CA LEU A 23 -4.93 11.20 -4.51
C LEU A 23 -5.41 10.36 -5.71
N ILE A 24 -4.77 9.22 -5.96
CA ILE A 24 -5.14 8.33 -7.08
C ILE A 24 -6.56 7.80 -6.91
N CYS A 25 -6.97 7.41 -5.70
CA CYS A 25 -8.36 6.98 -5.45
C CYS A 25 -9.36 8.10 -5.73
N SER A 26 -9.06 9.33 -5.32
CA SER A 26 -9.88 10.51 -5.61
C SER A 26 -9.98 10.79 -7.12
N GLU A 27 -8.85 10.74 -7.84
CA GLU A 27 -8.82 10.95 -9.30
C GLU A 27 -9.62 9.88 -10.06
N HIS A 28 -9.54 8.63 -9.63
CA HIS A 28 -10.25 7.50 -10.24
C HIS A 28 -11.69 7.31 -9.70
N GLY A 29 -12.12 8.13 -8.73
CA GLY A 29 -13.46 8.02 -8.14
C GLY A 29 -13.68 6.71 -7.36
N ILE A 30 -12.63 6.17 -6.75
CA ILE A 30 -12.67 4.97 -5.93
C ILE A 30 -12.86 5.38 -4.47
N ASP A 31 -13.87 4.80 -3.84
CA ASP A 31 -14.19 5.00 -2.43
C ASP A 31 -13.22 4.22 -1.51
N GLU A 32 -13.27 4.51 -0.22
CA GLU A 32 -12.42 3.90 0.82
C GLU A 32 -12.52 2.35 0.87
N VAL A 33 -13.67 1.81 0.45
CA VAL A 33 -13.94 0.36 0.39
C VAL A 33 -13.42 -0.28 -0.91
N GLY A 34 -12.98 0.53 -1.88
CA GLY A 34 -12.52 0.08 -3.19
C GLY A 34 -13.62 0.02 -4.25
N GLN A 35 -14.76 0.67 -4.03
CA GLN A 35 -15.88 0.70 -4.97
C GLN A 35 -15.82 1.95 -5.84
N TYR A 36 -16.13 1.80 -7.13
CA TYR A 36 -16.20 2.95 -8.04
C TYR A 36 -17.50 3.74 -7.82
N LYS A 37 -17.37 5.02 -7.45
CA LYS A 37 -18.47 5.99 -7.31
C LYS A 37 -18.27 7.21 -8.22
N GLY A 38 -17.40 7.09 -9.22
CA GLY A 38 -17.11 8.16 -10.18
C GLY A 38 -18.25 8.38 -11.18
N ASN A 39 -18.22 9.55 -11.81
CA ASN A 39 -19.25 9.97 -12.78
C ASN A 39 -18.71 9.98 -14.22
N TYR A 40 -17.41 9.73 -14.42
CA TYR A 40 -16.74 9.86 -15.71
C TYR A 40 -16.10 8.53 -16.14
N ASN A 41 -16.55 7.98 -17.27
CA ASN A 41 -16.03 6.73 -17.83
C ASN A 41 -14.52 6.73 -18.10
N LYS A 42 -13.91 7.90 -18.32
CA LYS A 42 -12.45 8.02 -18.48
C LYS A 42 -11.67 7.66 -17.21
N GLN A 43 -12.28 7.74 -16.03
CA GLN A 43 -11.64 7.36 -14.77
C GLN A 43 -11.40 5.85 -14.68
N LEU A 44 -12.19 5.04 -15.39
CA LEU A 44 -11.97 3.60 -15.47
C LEU A 44 -10.95 3.23 -16.56
N GLU A 45 -10.58 4.19 -17.42
CA GLU A 45 -9.59 3.96 -18.46
C GLU A 45 -8.23 3.69 -17.82
N LYS A 46 -7.67 2.50 -18.06
CA LYS A 46 -6.36 2.06 -17.52
C LYS A 46 -6.29 1.95 -15.99
N ILE A 47 -7.42 1.82 -15.30
CA ILE A 47 -7.45 1.55 -13.85
C ILE A 47 -6.65 0.29 -13.47
N GLY A 48 -6.63 -0.71 -14.36
CA GLY A 48 -5.88 -1.96 -14.20
C GLY A 48 -4.35 -1.80 -14.16
N VAL A 49 -3.80 -0.60 -14.39
CA VAL A 49 -2.36 -0.33 -14.23
C VAL A 49 -1.96 -0.38 -12.77
N TYR A 50 -2.71 0.32 -11.91
CA TYR A 50 -2.42 0.45 -10.47
C TYR A 50 -3.30 -0.43 -9.59
N PHE A 51 -4.51 -0.74 -10.04
CA PHE A 51 -5.47 -1.53 -9.28
C PHE A 51 -5.58 -2.94 -9.86
N SER A 52 -5.87 -3.88 -8.97
CA SER A 52 -6.39 -5.20 -9.31
C SER A 52 -7.91 -5.14 -9.17
N GLU A 53 -8.63 -5.54 -10.20
CA GLU A 53 -10.07 -5.78 -10.10
C GLU A 53 -10.29 -7.14 -9.42
N GLY A 54 -10.97 -7.14 -8.29
CA GLY A 54 -11.40 -8.34 -7.58
C GLY A 54 -12.85 -8.68 -7.86
N SER A 55 -13.39 -9.62 -7.07
CA SER A 55 -14.83 -9.92 -7.04
C SER A 55 -15.64 -8.67 -6.68
N ASP A 56 -16.87 -8.57 -7.18
CA ASP A 56 -17.83 -7.49 -6.87
C ASP A 56 -17.35 -6.08 -7.26
N HIS A 57 -16.60 -5.96 -8.37
CA HIS A 57 -16.05 -4.69 -8.88
C HIS A 57 -15.24 -3.91 -7.83
N ARG A 58 -14.61 -4.64 -6.90
CA ARG A 58 -13.72 -4.06 -5.90
C ARG A 58 -12.33 -3.86 -6.49
N TYR A 59 -11.88 -2.60 -6.50
CA TYR A 59 -10.54 -2.22 -6.94
C TYR A 59 -9.59 -2.21 -5.76
N VAL A 60 -8.53 -3.02 -5.85
CA VAL A 60 -7.53 -3.16 -4.80
C VAL A 60 -6.18 -2.63 -5.30
N PRO A 61 -5.53 -1.68 -4.61
CA PRO A 61 -4.21 -1.17 -4.93
C PRO A 61 -3.16 -2.28 -5.02
N ARG A 62 -2.37 -2.26 -6.07
CA ARG A 62 -1.17 -3.10 -6.20
C ARG A 62 -0.02 -2.43 -5.47
N SER A 63 -0.05 -2.49 -4.15
CA SER A 63 1.02 -1.96 -3.31
C SER A 63 1.48 -2.94 -2.24
N ILE A 64 2.75 -2.84 -1.91
CA ILE A 64 3.41 -3.55 -0.82
C ILE A 64 3.97 -2.49 0.11
N LEU A 65 3.63 -2.60 1.39
CA LEU A 65 4.09 -1.68 2.43
C LEU A 65 5.07 -2.45 3.30
N VAL A 66 6.30 -1.93 3.38
CA VAL A 66 7.40 -2.53 4.12
C VAL A 66 7.83 -1.55 5.21
N ASP A 67 7.87 -1.99 6.45
CA ASP A 67 8.45 -1.21 7.54
C ASP A 67 9.08 -2.12 8.58
N LEU A 68 10.04 -1.57 9.33
CA LEU A 68 10.62 -2.24 10.50
C LEU A 68 9.95 -1.77 11.80
N GLU A 69 9.06 -0.78 11.71
CA GLU A 69 8.30 -0.26 12.84
C GLU A 69 6.83 -0.65 12.75
N SER A 70 6.31 -1.35 13.77
CA SER A 70 4.90 -1.75 13.82
C SER A 70 3.94 -0.56 13.96
N GLY A 71 4.40 0.59 14.47
CA GLY A 71 3.57 1.78 14.66
C GLY A 71 3.06 2.40 13.36
N THR A 72 3.81 2.28 12.26
CA THR A 72 3.36 2.77 10.95
C THR A 72 2.16 1.98 10.42
N LYS A 73 2.09 0.68 10.72
CA LYS A 73 0.96 -0.18 10.34
C LYS A 73 -0.34 0.35 10.92
N ASP A 74 -0.37 0.53 12.24
CA ASP A 74 -1.57 0.93 12.97
C ASP A 74 -2.01 2.33 12.53
N SER A 75 -1.04 3.21 12.28
CA SER A 75 -1.28 4.54 11.74
C SER A 75 -2.00 4.48 10.39
N ILE A 76 -1.52 3.67 9.44
CA ILE A 76 -2.13 3.54 8.11
C ILE A 76 -3.48 2.81 8.19
N GLN A 77 -3.60 1.76 8.99
CA GLN A 77 -4.86 1.03 9.14
C GLN A 77 -5.96 1.87 9.81
N SER A 78 -5.58 2.83 10.64
CA SER A 78 -6.51 3.80 11.24
C SER A 78 -7.03 4.85 10.24
N THR A 79 -6.40 4.98 9.08
CA THR A 79 -6.84 5.91 8.05
C THR A 79 -8.04 5.37 7.27
N PRO A 80 -8.85 6.24 6.65
CA PRO A 80 -10.03 5.81 5.91
C PRO A 80 -9.70 4.85 4.76
N PHE A 81 -8.63 5.13 4.00
CA PHE A 81 -8.13 4.26 2.93
C PHE A 81 -7.28 3.07 3.44
N GLY A 82 -7.08 2.93 4.75
CA GLY A 82 -6.30 1.84 5.33
C GLY A 82 -6.88 0.45 5.02
N GLN A 83 -8.21 0.35 4.93
CA GLN A 83 -8.93 -0.90 4.64
C GLN A 83 -8.88 -1.31 3.16
N LEU A 84 -8.39 -0.40 2.30
CA LEU A 84 -8.24 -0.65 0.88
C LEU A 84 -7.06 -1.57 0.58
N PHE A 85 -6.00 -1.48 1.39
CA PHE A 85 -4.80 -2.32 1.27
C PHE A 85 -5.07 -3.73 1.79
N ARG A 86 -4.52 -4.74 1.10
CA ARG A 86 -4.62 -6.13 1.59
C ARG A 86 -3.76 -6.29 2.85
N PRO A 87 -4.28 -6.91 3.91
CA PRO A 87 -3.50 -7.18 5.13
C PRO A 87 -2.25 -8.03 4.83
N ASP A 88 -2.31 -8.88 3.81
CA ASP A 88 -1.19 -9.74 3.39
C ASP A 88 -0.04 -8.97 2.72
N ASN A 89 -0.28 -7.74 2.26
CA ASN A 89 0.73 -6.92 1.57
C ASN A 89 1.58 -6.08 2.54
N PHE A 90 1.34 -6.24 3.84
CA PHE A 90 2.05 -5.54 4.89
C PHE A 90 3.19 -6.42 5.42
N ILE A 91 4.42 -6.02 5.12
CA ILE A 91 5.63 -6.69 5.59
C ILE A 91 6.21 -5.87 6.73
N PHE A 92 5.98 -6.31 7.96
CA PHE A 92 6.52 -5.68 9.16
C PHE A 92 7.36 -6.65 9.96
N ASP A 93 8.56 -6.24 10.35
CA ASP A 93 9.37 -6.96 11.32
C ASP A 93 9.19 -6.35 12.71
N HIS A 94 8.87 -7.18 13.71
CA HIS A 94 8.73 -6.75 15.10
C HIS A 94 10.07 -6.77 15.86
N ASN A 95 11.13 -7.32 15.28
CA ASN A 95 12.36 -7.65 16.00
C ASN A 95 13.57 -6.76 15.68
N CYS A 96 13.50 -5.86 14.70
CA CYS A 96 14.66 -5.07 14.26
C CYS A 96 14.94 -3.83 15.14
N PHE A 97 13.99 -3.38 15.96
CA PHE A 97 14.09 -2.12 16.72
C PHE A 97 14.76 -2.24 18.11
N ARG A 98 15.79 -3.08 18.26
CA ARG A 98 16.58 -3.14 19.51
C ARG A 98 17.86 -2.31 19.54
N SER A 99 18.25 -1.67 18.44
CA SER A 99 19.41 -0.79 18.45
C SER A 99 19.30 0.20 17.29
N GLY A 100 19.23 1.50 17.59
CA GLY A 100 19.07 2.60 16.63
C GLY A 100 20.19 2.72 15.59
N GLY A 101 20.27 1.76 14.68
CA GLY A 101 21.14 1.75 13.51
C GLY A 101 20.30 1.75 12.25
N TYR A 102 20.75 2.52 11.26
CA TYR A 102 20.28 2.43 9.89
C TYR A 102 20.08 0.98 9.46
N MET A 103 19.00 0.74 8.70
CA MET A 103 18.71 -0.48 7.95
C MET A 103 19.99 -1.29 7.73
N VAL A 104 20.14 -2.42 8.44
CA VAL A 104 21.11 -3.45 8.07
C VAL A 104 20.34 -4.35 7.10
N PRO A 105 20.41 -4.12 5.78
CA PRO A 105 19.79 -5.04 4.86
C PRO A 105 20.72 -6.24 4.77
N TYR A 106 20.27 -7.41 5.23
CA TYR A 106 20.84 -8.71 4.85
C TYR A 106 22.34 -8.95 5.20
N CYS A 107 22.61 -9.69 6.27
CA CYS A 107 23.78 -10.60 6.26
C CYS A 107 23.73 -11.79 7.25
N GLU A 108 22.83 -11.83 8.24
CA GLU A 108 22.91 -12.87 9.29
C GLU A 108 21.87 -14.01 9.21
N HIS A 109 21.13 -14.18 8.11
CA HIS A 109 20.11 -15.26 8.03
C HIS A 109 20.18 -16.16 6.79
N ILE A 110 21.29 -16.17 6.03
CA ILE A 110 21.53 -17.14 4.94
C ILE A 110 22.81 -17.97 5.18
N LEU A 111 23.23 -18.14 6.44
CA LEU A 111 24.31 -19.07 6.79
C LEU A 111 24.05 -19.74 8.15
N GLU A 112 22.92 -20.45 8.29
CA GLU A 112 22.82 -21.65 9.15
C GLU A 112 21.85 -22.66 8.52
#